data_AF-A0A317Z288-F1
#
_entry.id   AF-A0A317Z288-F1
#
_cell.length_a   1.000
_cell.length_b   1.000
_cell.length_c   1.000
_cell.angle_alpha   90.00
_cell.angle_beta   90.00
_cell.angle_gamma   90.00
#
_symmetry.space_group_name_H-M   'P 1'
#
loop_
_entity.id
_entity.type
_entity.pdbx_description
1 polymer ?
#
loop_
_entity_poly.entity_id
_entity_poly.type
_entity_poly.pdbx_seq_one_letter_code
_entity_poly.pdbx_strand_id
1 'polypeptide(L)' 'AYESVITLQGLIDAYNNGISNIHEMADFFEVNLDFAQECLKHYQMKYGLYTHYGDYIIRFDPLTINKQLSD' A
#
# COMPACT_ATOMS: atom_id res chain seq x y z
N ALA A 1 -13.99 -4.27 -4.58
CA ALA A 1 -13.75 -3.25 -5.62
C ALA A 1 -12.40 -2.55 -5.39
N TYR A 2 -12.14 -1.96 -4.22
CA TYR A 2 -10.84 -1.34 -3.92
C TYR A 2 -9.68 -2.36 -3.86
N GLU A 3 -9.81 -3.41 -3.04
CA GLU A 3 -8.75 -4.42 -2.84
C GLU A 3 -8.46 -5.31 -4.05
N SER A 4 -9.26 -5.20 -5.13
CA SER A 4 -9.00 -5.88 -6.41
C SER A 4 -8.17 -5.03 -7.38
N VAL A 5 -8.05 -3.72 -7.12
CA VAL A 5 -7.26 -2.78 -7.94
C VAL A 5 -5.94 -2.48 -7.24
N ILE A 6 -6.00 -2.02 -5.99
CA ILE A 6 -4.81 -1.81 -5.15
C ILE A 6 -4.76 -2.96 -4.15
N THR A 7 -3.98 -3.99 -4.46
CA THR A 7 -3.78 -5.15 -3.58
C THR A 7 -2.60 -4.91 -2.62
N LEU A 8 -2.54 -5.62 -1.48
CA LEU A 8 -1.37 -5.57 -0.60
C LEU A 8 -0.07 -5.99 -1.31
N GLN A 9 -0.15 -6.96 -2.22
CA GLN A 9 0.99 -7.35 -3.07
C GLN A 9 1.38 -6.21 -4.02
N GLY A 10 0.40 -5.57 -4.66
CA GLY A 10 0.66 -4.43 -5.54
C GLY A 10 1.34 -3.27 -4.79
N LEU A 11 0.95 -3.01 -3.54
CA LEU A 11 1.62 -2.00 -2.70
C LEU A 11 3.12 -2.33 -2.52
N ILE A 12 3.45 -3.60 -2.31
CA ILE A 12 4.83 -4.08 -2.21
C ILE A 12 5.55 -3.95 -3.56
N ASP A 13 4.89 -4.28 -4.66
CA ASP A 13 5.47 -4.17 -6.01
C ASP A 13 5.82 -2.71 -6.34
N ALA A 14 4.92 -1.78 -6.04
CA ALA A 14 5.19 -0.35 -6.19
C ALA A 14 6.39 0.09 -5.34
N TYR A 15 6.44 -0.32 -4.07
CA TYR A 15 7.59 -0.06 -3.20
C TYR A 15 8.90 -0.61 -3.78
N ASN A 16 8.90 -1.83 -4.30
CA ASN A 16 10.09 -2.43 -4.93
C ASN A 16 10.51 -1.70 -6.21
N ASN A 17 9.59 -1.00 -6.88
CA ASN A 17 9.87 -0.12 -8.02
C ASN A 17 10.33 1.30 -7.61
N GLY A 18 10.51 1.54 -6.30
CA GLY A 18 10.94 2.85 -5.77
C GLY A 18 9.81 3.87 -5.60
N ILE A 19 8.55 3.45 -5.79
CA ILE A 19 7.39 4.32 -5.61
C ILE A 19 7.13 4.51 -4.12
N SER A 20 7.11 5.76 -3.69
CA SER A 20 7.06 6.11 -2.26
C SER A 20 6.07 7.22 -1.92
N ASN A 21 5.39 7.78 -2.92
CA ASN A 21 4.36 8.79 -2.70
C ASN A 21 3.02 8.38 -3.34
N ILE A 22 1.94 8.95 -2.81
CA ILE A 22 0.58 8.57 -3.18
C ILE A 22 0.19 9.00 -4.60
N HIS A 23 0.84 10.02 -5.17
CA HIS A 23 0.60 10.43 -6.55
C HIS A 23 1.17 9.40 -7.53
N GLU A 24 2.44 9.03 -7.37
CA GLU A 24 3.07 7.95 -8.14
C GLU A 24 2.32 6.62 -7.95
N MET A 25 1.77 6.39 -6.75
CA MET A 25 0.98 5.20 -6.48
C MET A 25 -0.32 5.18 -7.28
N ALA A 26 -1.01 6.33 -7.37
CA ALA A 26 -2.21 6.46 -8.19
C ALA A 26 -1.89 6.21 -9.67
N ASP A 27 -0.78 6.78 -10.17
CA ASP A 27 -0.33 6.57 -11.54
C ASP A 27 0.04 5.11 -11.83
N PHE A 28 0.73 4.43 -10.89
CA PHE A 28 1.13 3.03 -11.02
C PHE A 28 -0.04 2.06 -11.12
N PHE A 29 -1.11 2.33 -10.36
CA PHE A 29 -2.33 1.53 -10.40
C PHE A 29 -3.35 2.00 -11.45
N GLU A 30 -3.01 3.05 -12.22
CA GLU A 30 -3.89 3.68 -13.20
C GLU A 30 -5.25 4.11 -12.60
N VAL A 31 -5.21 4.64 -11.37
CA VAL A 31 -6.39 5.14 -10.65
C VAL A 31 -6.27 6.64 -10.39
N ASN A 32 -7.39 7.27 -10.01
CA ASN A 32 -7.33 8.64 -9.51
C ASN A 32 -6.76 8.69 -8.08
N LEU A 33 -6.25 9.86 -7.70
CA LEU A 33 -5.64 10.09 -6.39
C LEU A 33 -6.61 9.80 -5.23
N ASP A 34 -7.87 10.22 -5.37
CA ASP A 34 -8.89 10.05 -4.33
C ASP A 34 -9.16 8.56 -4.06
N PHE A 35 -9.20 7.73 -5.10
CA PHE A 35 -9.39 6.29 -4.99
C PHE A 35 -8.21 5.62 -4.27
N ALA A 36 -6.98 6.05 -4.57
CA ALA A 36 -5.79 5.58 -3.85
C ALA A 36 -5.87 5.94 -2.36
N GLN A 37 -6.27 7.17 -2.03
CA GLN A 37 -6.48 7.61 -0.65
C GLN A 37 -7.57 6.82 0.07
N GLU A 38 -8.72 6.64 -0.58
CA GLU A 38 -9.84 5.85 -0.05
C GLU A 38 -9.44 4.40 0.19
N CYS A 39 -8.65 3.81 -0.70
CA CYS A 39 -8.18 2.44 -0.55
C CYS A 39 -7.23 2.29 0.64
N LEU A 40 -6.28 3.21 0.83
CA LEU A 40 -5.38 3.19 1.98
C LEU A 40 -6.15 3.36 3.29
N LYS A 41 -7.13 4.28 3.31
CA LYS A 41 -8.02 4.46 4.47
C LYS A 41 -8.88 3.22 4.75
N HIS A 42 -9.39 2.56 3.71
CA HIS A 42 -10.10 1.30 3.83
C HIS A 42 -9.22 0.22 4.49
N TYR A 43 -7.97 0.09 4.05
CA TYR A 43 -7.02 -0.83 4.65
C TYR A 43 -6.68 -0.48 6.10
N GLN A 44 -6.51 0.81 6.42
CA GLN A 44 -6.29 1.27 7.79
C GLN A 44 -7.50 0.93 8.69
N MET A 45 -8.73 1.09 8.19
CA MET A 45 -9.93 0.71 8.95
C MET A 45 -10.04 -0.80 9.17
N LYS A 46 -9.57 -1.60 8.20
CA LYS A 46 -9.65 -3.06 8.24
C LYS A 46 -8.57 -3.70 9.11
N TYR A 47 -7.33 -3.21 9.00
CA TYR A 47 -6.15 -3.81 9.65
C TYR A 47 -5.61 -2.98 10.83
N GLY A 48 -6.08 -1.75 11.01
CA GLY A 48 -5.55 -0.82 11.99
C GLY A 48 -4.34 -0.05 11.46
N LEU A 49 -3.35 0.18 12.32
CA LEU A 49 -2.18 1.02 12.01
C LEU A 49 -1.27 0.41 10.93
N TYR A 50 -1.16 -0.91 10.89
CA TYR A 50 -0.34 -1.65 9.94
C TYR A 50 -0.82 -3.09 9.82
N THR A 51 -0.36 -3.78 8.78
CA THR A 51 -0.55 -5.22 8.61
C THR A 51 0.77 -5.90 8.24
N HIS A 52 0.89 -7.18 8.60
CA HIS A 52 1.94 -8.05 8.12
C HIS A 52 1.46 -8.77 6.86
N TYR A 53 2.29 -8.76 5.81
CA TYR A 53 2.01 -9.46 4.57
C TYR A 53 3.30 -10.14 4.07
N GLY A 54 3.44 -11.43 4.35
CA GLY A 54 4.70 -12.16 4.16
C GLY A 54 5.82 -11.55 5.02
N ASP A 55 6.96 -11.27 4.38
CA ASP A 55 8.12 -10.62 5.01
C ASP A 55 8.01 -9.08 5.03
N TYR A 56 6.83 -8.52 4.75
CA TYR A 56 6.62 -7.08 4.68
C TYR A 56 5.67 -6.58 5.78
N ILE A 57 5.99 -5.41 6.33
CA ILE A 57 5.12 -4.62 7.19
C ILE A 57 4.61 -3.44 6.39
N ILE A 58 3.29 -3.33 6.23
CA ILE A 58 2.63 -2.27 5.48
C ILE A 58 1.90 -1.36 6.47
N ARG A 59 2.33 -0.11 6.60
CA ARG A 59 1.59 0.98 7.27
C ARG A 59 0.80 1.76 6.23
N PHE A 60 -0.42 2.16 6.58
CA PHE A 60 -1.33 2.84 5.65
C PHE A 60 -1.34 4.37 5.83
N ASP A 61 -0.83 4.89 6.95
CA ASP A 61 -0.81 6.32 7.25
C ASP A 61 0.36 6.70 8.19
N PRO A 62 1.41 7.38 7.68
CA PRO A 62 1.72 7.54 6.26
C PRO A 62 1.98 6.17 5.60
N LEU A 63 1.80 6.07 4.28
CA LEU A 63 2.10 4.83 3.55
C LEU A 63 3.58 4.50 3.70
N THR A 64 3.90 3.42 4.40
CA THR A 64 5.30 2.99 4.61
C THR A 64 5.36 1.48 4.55
N ILE A 65 6.26 0.97 3.72
CA ILE A 65 6.45 -0.46 3.50
C ILE A 65 7.88 -0.79 3.90
N ASN A 66 8.01 -1.71 4.86
CA ASN A 66 9.30 -2.17 5.35
C ASN A 66 9.41 -3.67 5.13
N LYS A 67 10.52 -4.12 4.56
CA LYS A 67 10.85 -5.54 4.54
C LYS A 67 11.44 -5.92 5.89
N GLN A 68 10.77 -6.82 6.60
CA GLN A 68 11.28 -7.43 7.80
C GLN A 68 12.33 -8.46 7.38
N LEU A 69 13.60 -8.06 7.43
CA LEU A 69 14.71 -9.00 7.32
C LEU A 69 14.66 -9.88 8.58
N SER A 70 14.30 -11.13 8.39
CA SER A 70 14.51 -12.16 9.41
C SER A 70 15.93 -12.69 9.16
N ASP A 71 16.81 -12.50 10.15
CA ASP A 71 18.18 -13.04 10.14
C ASP A 71 18.22 -14.57 10.03
#